data_AF-A0A4Q9HGN7-F1
#
_entry.id   AF-A0A4Q9HGN7-F1
#
_cell.length_a   1.000
_cell.length_b   1.000
_cell.length_c   1.000
_cell.angle_alpha   90.00
_cell.angle_beta   90.00
_cell.angle_gamma   90.00
#
_symmetry.space_group_name_H-M   'P 1'
#
loop_
_entity.id
_entity.type
_entity.pdbx_description
1 polymer ?
#
loop_
_entity_poly.entity_id
_entity_poly.type
_entity_poly.pdbx_seq_one_letter_code
_entity_poly.pdbx_strand_id
1 'polypeptide(L)'
;MQGINKGRHEQLKNALAQLMNLLDKDMESEQCIQLAGDYRKELEHMYSDYINALAGLEQLVTEYEILYSQVKTQFLAKKLKELKREIRTKHPIYALLAENIQLTYGT
;
A
#
# COMPACT_ATOMS: atom_id res chain seq x y z
N MET A 1 8.12 5.68 5.08
CA MET A 1 7.72 5.09 6.38
C MET A 1 8.89 4.27 6.89
N GLN A 2 9.32 4.44 8.15
CA GLN A 2 10.25 3.48 8.75
C GLN A 2 9.43 2.27 9.21
N GLY A 3 9.51 1.17 8.46
CA GLY A 3 8.87 -0.10 8.80
C GLY A 3 9.66 -0.87 9.86
N ILE A 4 9.07 -1.93 10.41
CA ILE A 4 9.83 -2.86 11.26
C ILE A 4 10.90 -3.52 10.39
N ASN A 5 12.16 -3.38 10.79
CA ASN A 5 13.28 -3.97 10.06
C ASN A 5 13.37 -5.47 10.38
N LYS A 6 13.11 -6.32 9.38
CA LYS A 6 13.19 -7.78 9.47
C LYS A 6 14.52 -8.26 10.07
N GLY A 7 15.64 -7.70 9.62
CA GLY A 7 16.96 -8.09 10.11
C GLY A 7 17.16 -7.79 11.59
N ARG A 8 16.75 -6.60 12.05
CA ARG A 8 16.80 -6.25 13.49
C ARG A 8 15.89 -7.14 14.32
N HIS A 9 14.70 -7.45 13.82
CA HIS A 9 13.77 -8.37 14.49
C HIS A 9 14.39 -9.77 14.65
N GLU A 10 14.91 -10.35 13.56
CA GLU A 10 15.54 -11.67 13.58
C GLU A 10 16.78 -11.70 14.49
N GLN A 11 17.61 -10.66 14.44
CA GLN A 11 18.79 -10.54 15.30
C GLN A 11 18.40 -10.56 16.78
N LEU A 12 17.43 -9.73 17.19
CA LEU A 12 17.01 -9.64 18.58
C LEU A 12 16.33 -10.94 19.05
N LYS A 13 15.50 -11.54 18.20
CA LYS A 13 14.87 -12.83 18.48
C LYS A 13 15.89 -13.94 18.71
N ASN A 14 16.91 -14.00 17.86
CA ASN A 14 17.98 -14.99 17.95
C ASN A 14 18.85 -14.74 19.19
N ALA A 15 19.12 -13.47 19.53
CA ALA A 15 19.84 -13.11 20.74
C ALA A 15 19.09 -13.55 22.01
N LEU A 16 17.77 -13.37 22.06
CA LEU A 16 16.94 -13.85 23.18
C LEU A 16 16.95 -15.38 23.27
N ALA A 17 16.87 -16.09 22.14
CA ALA A 17 16.98 -17.54 22.13
C ALA A 17 18.35 -18.04 22.63
N GLN A 18 19.43 -17.36 22.24
CA GLN A 18 20.78 -17.66 22.73
C GLN A 18 20.91 -17.38 24.22
N LEU A 19 20.36 -16.27 24.71
CA LEU A 19 20.34 -15.92 26.12
C LEU A 19 19.63 -17.00 26.95
N MET A 20 18.44 -17.46 26.53
CA MET A 20 17.71 -18.53 27.20
C MET A 20 18.56 -19.81 27.31
N ASN A 21 19.25 -20.21 26.24
CA ASN A 21 20.12 -21.39 26.25
C ASN A 21 21.33 -21.25 27.17
N LEU A 22 21.81 -20.03 27.41
CA LEU A 22 22.90 -19.77 28.36
C LEU A 22 22.37 -19.83 29.81
N LEU A 23 21.26 -19.16 30.08
CA LEU A 23 20.60 -19.15 31.39
C LEU A 23 20.21 -20.55 31.87
N ASP A 24 19.73 -21.39 30.95
CA ASP A 24 19.38 -22.80 31.22
C ASP A 24 20.60 -23.66 31.57
N LYS A 25 21.77 -23.36 30.98
CA LYS A 25 23.03 -24.06 31.26
C LYS A 25 23.68 -23.64 32.57
N ASP A 26 23.57 -22.36 32.93
CA ASP A 26 24.19 -21.80 34.13
C ASP A 26 23.32 -21.99 35.39
N MET A 27 22.19 -22.72 35.28
CA MET A 27 21.18 -22.89 36.34
C MET A 27 20.74 -21.56 36.95
N GLU A 28 20.60 -20.53 36.12
CA GLU A 28 20.09 -19.23 36.55
C GLU A 28 18.59 -19.28 36.85
N SER A 29 18.08 -18.18 37.42
CA SER A 29 16.68 -18.03 37.82
C SER A 29 15.73 -18.41 36.67
N GLU A 30 14.86 -19.39 36.92
CA GLU A 30 13.78 -19.83 36.03
C GLU A 30 12.92 -18.64 35.55
N GLN A 31 12.81 -17.59 36.36
CA GLN A 31 12.12 -16.35 36.01
C GLN A 31 12.78 -15.60 34.85
N CYS A 32 14.12 -15.59 34.75
CA CYS A 32 14.85 -14.93 33.68
C CYS A 32 14.69 -15.68 32.35
N ILE A 33 14.68 -17.02 32.39
CA ILE A 33 14.41 -17.87 31.23
C ILE A 33 12.98 -17.64 30.72
N GLN A 34 12.01 -17.62 31.63
CA GLN A 34 10.62 -17.38 31.30
C GLN A 34 10.41 -15.98 30.68
N LEU A 35 10.98 -14.94 31.29
CA LEU A 35 10.89 -13.57 30.80
C LEU A 35 11.47 -13.41 29.38
N ALA A 36 12.64 -14.02 29.12
CA ALA A 36 13.24 -14.00 27.79
C ALA A 36 12.38 -14.74 26.75
N GLY A 37 11.75 -15.85 27.15
CA GLY A 37 10.79 -16.59 26.33
C GLY A 37 9.54 -15.78 25.99
N ASP A 38 9.01 -15.05 26.98
CA ASP A 38 7.84 -14.20 26.81
C ASP A 38 8.12 -13.01 25.89
N TYR A 39 9.25 -12.31 26.07
CA TYR A 39 9.67 -11.26 25.14
C TYR A 39 9.86 -11.78 23.71
N ARG A 40 10.40 -12.99 23.56
CA ARG A 40 10.58 -13.58 22.23
C ARG A 40 9.23 -13.81 21.54
N LYS A 41 8.24 -14.35 22.26
CA LYS A 41 6.88 -14.58 21.74
C LYS A 41 6.20 -13.26 21.39
N GLU A 42 6.32 -12.27 22.26
CA GLU A 42 5.69 -10.96 22.05
C GLU A 42 6.27 -10.25 20.81
N LEU A 43 7.59 -10.33 20.61
CA LEU A 43 8.24 -9.82 19.40
C LEU A 43 7.77 -10.53 18.13
N GLU A 44 7.62 -11.86 18.16
CA GLU A 44 7.09 -12.61 17.01
C GLU A 44 5.63 -12.23 16.71
N HIS A 45 4.81 -12.08 17.75
CA HIS A 45 3.42 -11.67 17.59
C HIS A 45 3.32 -10.28 16.96
N MET A 46 4.02 -9.28 17.51
CA MET A 46 4.04 -7.92 16.95
C MET A 46 4.55 -7.88 15.51
N TYR A 47 5.57 -8.68 15.19
CA TYR A 47 6.11 -8.73 13.83
C TYR A 47 5.14 -9.39 12.84
N SER A 48 4.41 -10.43 13.29
CA SER A 48 3.35 -11.07 12.51
C SER A 48 2.21 -10.08 12.23
N ASP A 49 1.74 -9.36 13.24
CA ASP A 49 0.68 -8.36 13.08
C ASP A 49 1.08 -7.24 12.13
N TYR A 50 2.34 -6.80 12.22
CA TYR A 50 2.91 -5.84 11.27
C TYR A 50 2.88 -6.34 9.82
N ILE A 51 3.26 -7.60 9.58
CA ILE A 51 3.20 -8.20 8.23
C ILE A 51 1.75 -8.26 7.72
N ASN A 52 0.81 -8.66 8.58
CA ASN A 52 -0.61 -8.72 8.21
C ASN A 52 -1.17 -7.34 7.86
N ALA A 53 -0.80 -6.31 8.64
CA ALA A 53 -1.19 -4.94 8.36
C ALA A 53 -0.63 -4.43 7.03
N LEU A 54 0.62 -4.78 6.71
CA LEU A 54 1.23 -4.45 5.41
C LEU A 54 0.47 -5.12 4.25
N ALA A 55 0.14 -6.40 4.38
CA ALA A 55 -0.61 -7.12 3.35
C ALA A 55 -2.01 -6.50 3.12
N GLY A 56 -2.70 -6.12 4.19
CA GLY A 56 -3.98 -5.39 4.09
C GLY A 56 -3.84 -4.04 3.40
N LEU A 57 -2.74 -3.32 3.66
CA LEU A 57 -2.47 -2.04 3.01
C LEU A 57 -2.16 -2.20 1.52
N GLU A 58 -1.40 -3.22 1.15
CA GLU A 58 -1.13 -3.58 -0.26
C GLU A 58 -2.41 -3.92 -1.02
N GLN A 59 -3.32 -4.67 -0.39
CA GLN A 59 -4.62 -4.97 -0.96
C GLN A 59 -5.45 -3.70 -1.18
N LEU A 60 -5.50 -2.80 -0.18
CA LEU A 60 -6.25 -1.55 -0.28
C LEU A 60 -5.71 -0.63 -1.38
N VAL A 61 -4.38 -0.56 -1.55
CA VAL A 61 -3.75 0.18 -2.65
C VAL A 61 -4.14 -0.42 -3.99
N THR A 62 -4.10 -1.75 -4.11
CA THR A 62 -4.47 -2.45 -5.35
C THR A 62 -5.94 -2.20 -5.72
N GLU A 63 -6.85 -2.32 -4.75
CA GLU A 63 -8.27 -2.04 -4.95
C GLU A 63 -8.52 -0.58 -5.36
N TYR A 64 -7.81 0.36 -4.73
CA TYR A 64 -7.86 1.77 -5.10
C TYR A 64 -7.39 2.00 -6.54
N GLU A 65 -6.27 1.42 -6.96
CA GLU A 65 -5.75 1.58 -8.32
C GLU A 65 -6.70 0.99 -9.37
N ILE A 66 -7.29 -0.17 -9.08
CA ILE A 66 -8.32 -0.77 -9.94
C ILE A 66 -9.50 0.19 -10.08
N LEU A 67 -10.05 0.68 -8.96
CA LEU A 67 -11.18 1.60 -8.98
C LEU A 67 -10.83 2.91 -9.70
N TYR A 68 -9.67 3.50 -9.42
CA TYR A 68 -9.19 4.70 -10.08
C TYR A 68 -9.08 4.52 -11.59
N SER A 69 -8.49 3.39 -12.03
CA SER A 69 -8.37 3.07 -13.44
C SER A 69 -9.74 2.90 -14.11
N GLN A 70 -10.70 2.23 -13.46
CA GLN A 70 -12.05 2.04 -13.96
C GLN A 70 -12.78 3.39 -14.09
N VAL A 71 -12.74 4.22 -13.05
CA VAL A 71 -13.37 5.54 -13.06
C VAL A 71 -12.76 6.43 -14.14
N LYS A 72 -11.43 6.49 -14.23
CA LYS A 72 -10.74 7.32 -15.23
C LYS A 72 -10.98 6.86 -16.66
N THR A 73 -10.79 5.56 -16.93
CA THR A 73 -10.79 5.02 -18.30
C THR A 73 -12.17 4.62 -18.80
N GLN A 74 -13.02 4.08 -17.94
CA GLN A 74 -14.31 3.54 -18.36
C GLN A 74 -15.45 4.52 -18.14
N PHE A 75 -15.42 5.30 -17.06
CA PHE A 75 -16.49 6.26 -16.77
C PHE A 75 -16.17 7.65 -17.33
N LEU A 76 -15.09 8.27 -16.88
CA LEU A 76 -14.76 9.66 -17.21
C LEU A 76 -14.49 9.83 -18.71
N ALA A 77 -13.66 8.97 -19.30
CA ALA A 77 -13.33 9.06 -20.71
C ALA A 77 -14.54 8.80 -21.62
N LYS A 78 -15.45 7.89 -21.24
CA LYS A 78 -16.70 7.65 -21.99
C LYS A 78 -17.65 8.83 -21.85
N LYS A 79 -17.86 9.33 -20.63
CA LYS A 79 -18.73 10.49 -20.38
C LYS A 79 -18.23 11.75 -21.06
N LEU A 80 -16.92 12.01 -21.06
CA LEU A 80 -16.32 13.12 -21.80
C LEU A 80 -16.48 12.96 -23.32
N LYS A 81 -16.35 11.73 -23.86
CA LYS A 81 -16.61 11.46 -25.28
C LYS A 81 -18.08 11.65 -25.65
N GLU A 82 -19.00 11.18 -24.81
CA GLU A 82 -20.45 11.38 -24.98
C GLU A 82 -20.81 12.86 -24.95
N LEU A 83 -20.32 13.61 -23.96
CA LEU A 83 -20.50 15.06 -23.88
C LEU A 83 -19.92 15.79 -25.10
N LYS A 84 -18.72 15.43 -25.55
CA LYS A 84 -18.13 16.00 -26.76
C LYS A 84 -18.98 15.70 -28.01
N ARG A 85 -19.59 14.51 -28.08
CA ARG A 85 -20.48 14.12 -29.17
C ARG A 85 -21.80 14.89 -29.12
N GLU A 86 -22.39 15.04 -27.95
CA GLU A 86 -23.62 15.83 -27.74
C GLU A 86 -23.43 17.31 -28.04
N ILE A 87 -22.31 17.91 -27.65
CA ILE A 87 -22.00 19.30 -27.96
C ILE A 87 -21.87 19.49 -29.48
N ARG A 88 -21.21 18.55 -30.17
CA ARG A 88 -21.12 18.56 -31.64
C ARG A 88 -22.47 18.42 -32.32
N THR A 89 -23.39 17.60 -31.81
CA THR A 89 -24.72 17.41 -32.42
C THR A 89 -25.71 18.51 -32.07
N LYS A 90 -25.70 19.06 -30.85
CA LYS A 90 -26.62 20.11 -30.41
C LYS A 90 -26.20 21.51 -30.85
N HIS A 91 -24.90 21.78 -30.95
CA HIS A 91 -24.38 23.07 -31.38
C HIS A 91 -23.23 22.92 -32.40
N PRO A 92 -23.55 22.55 -33.65
CA PRO A 92 -22.54 22.38 -34.72
C PRO A 92 -21.75 23.68 -35.01
N ILE A 93 -22.30 24.84 -34.62
CA ILE A 93 -21.64 26.15 -34.72
C ILE A 93 -20.35 26.18 -33.89
N TYR A 94 -20.29 25.52 -32.72
CA TYR A 94 -19.05 25.45 -31.92
C TYR A 94 -17.98 24.57 -32.56
N ALA A 95 -18.37 23.54 -33.31
CA ALA A 95 -17.42 22.72 -34.06
C ALA A 95 -16.78 23.52 -35.20
N LEU A 96 -17.60 24.24 -35.98
CA LEU A 96 -17.15 25.17 -37.02
C LEU A 96 -16.32 26.35 -36.46
N LEU A 97 -16.67 26.86 -35.28
CA LEU A 97 -15.92 27.93 -34.62
C LEU A 97 -14.54 27.45 -34.17
N ALA A 98 -14.46 26.25 -33.56
CA ALA A 98 -13.19 25.66 -33.14
C ALA A 98 -12.28 25.35 -34.34
N GLU A 99 -12.85 24.82 -35.43
CA GLU A 99 -12.12 24.52 -36.67
C GLU A 99 -11.61 25.80 -37.35
N ASN A 100 -12.44 26.86 -37.38
CA ASN A 100 -12.02 28.17 -37.88
C ASN A 100 -10.93 28.79 -37.01
N ILE A 101 -11.03 28.73 -35.67
CA ILE A 101 -9.98 29.25 -34.78
C ILE A 101 -8.66 28.52 -35.01
N GLN A 102 -8.70 27.20 -35.19
CA GLN A 102 -7.51 26.39 -35.44
C GLN A 102 -6.90 26.66 -36.83
N LEU A 103 -7.73 26.85 -37.86
CA LEU A 103 -7.30 27.28 -39.20
C LEU A 103 -6.70 28.69 -39.22
N THR A 104 -7.24 29.60 -38.39
CA THR A 104 -6.87 31.02 -38.41
C THR A 104 -5.68 31.33 -37.50
N TYR A 105 -5.54 30.62 -36.37
CA TYR A 105 -4.53 30.91 -35.35
C TYR A 105 -3.55 29.74 -35.09
N GLY A 106 -3.71 28.59 -35.74
CA GLY A 106 -2.68 27.53 -35.80
C GLY A 106 -2.38 26.78 -34.50
N THR A 107 -3.16 26.97 -33.42
CA THR A 107 -3.05 26.19 -32.17
C THR A 107 -4.06 25.07 -32.11
#